data_AF-A0A8S2KET8-F1
#
_entry.id   AF-A0A8S2KET8-F1
#
_cell.length_a   1.000
_cell.length_b   1.000
_cell.length_c   1.000
_cell.angle_alpha   90.00
_cell.angle_beta   90.00
_cell.angle_gamma   90.00
#
_symmetry.space_group_name_H-M   'P 1'
#
loop_
_entity.id
_entity.type
_entity.pdbx_description
1 polymer ?
#
loop_
_entity_poly.entity_id
_entity_poly.type
_entity_poly.pdbx_seq_one_letter_code
_entity_poly.pdbx_strand_id
1 'polypeptide(L)'
;MTPGRDLIVAAYTNCRSDDKSTGLALDNAAGMLIGNVLIALGVVSGLAVIVGLIQTCAWYSRTGKEIIDLPTLGKLLLHILGTVSTLIFLVIAGVSVWWLILFKIQYNGTFESNISTPQSTFKMLLIVSFILKTVDILHLIIRQSRIDIFFIDWERSKSGTANTVSAWRTCFVANEFNEIQTFRRIHVAFHLLFTLFFLKVINLENIASIDSRFANASLPISSNYTMEYESIFRSGTGFLVLLGTVFIQYFFYILIYQRLVEDKIINFVDLCSFSNISIFILDQNRHGYYIHGRSPHGITDVNIKDMIMNLERESRLMSVGRGLEANSPEQSFIMKINRTFRSQYDLLFRKYDVRKSK
;
A
#
# COMPACT_ATOMS: atom_id res chain seq x y z
N MET A 1 -57.57 -8.39 -22.89
CA MET A 1 -56.64 -7.81 -23.88
C MET A 1 -56.67 -6.31 -23.70
N THR A 2 -55.71 -5.74 -22.97
CA THR A 2 -55.69 -4.30 -22.62
C THR A 2 -54.83 -3.53 -23.62
N PRO A 3 -55.42 -2.68 -24.48
CA PRO A 3 -54.72 -1.98 -25.57
C PRO A 3 -53.87 -0.78 -25.10
N GLY A 4 -53.72 -0.57 -23.78
CA GLY A 4 -53.04 0.61 -23.22
C GLY A 4 -51.52 0.52 -23.18
N ARG A 5 -50.93 -0.68 -23.09
CA ARG A 5 -49.48 -0.84 -22.96
C ARG A 5 -48.76 -0.63 -24.28
N ASP A 6 -49.35 -1.12 -25.37
CA ASP A 6 -48.79 -0.99 -26.72
C ASP A 6 -48.92 0.44 -27.25
N LEU A 7 -49.95 1.19 -26.84
CA LEU A 7 -50.12 2.59 -27.24
C LEU A 7 -49.13 3.53 -26.55
N ILE A 8 -48.80 3.27 -25.27
CA ILE A 8 -47.79 4.04 -24.53
C ILE A 8 -46.39 3.73 -25.04
N VAL A 9 -46.08 2.45 -25.30
CA VAL A 9 -44.80 2.07 -25.91
C VAL A 9 -44.67 2.64 -27.32
N ALA A 10 -45.73 2.59 -28.14
CA ALA A 10 -45.74 3.16 -29.49
C ALA A 10 -45.62 4.69 -29.51
N ALA A 11 -46.27 5.39 -28.59
CA ALA A 11 -46.14 6.85 -28.44
C ALA A 11 -44.74 7.26 -27.95
N TYR A 12 -44.14 6.47 -27.06
CA TYR A 12 -42.76 6.70 -26.59
C TYR A 12 -41.73 6.38 -27.68
N THR A 13 -41.95 5.37 -28.52
CA THR A 13 -41.06 5.05 -29.65
C THR A 13 -41.21 6.02 -30.82
N ASN A 14 -42.42 6.55 -31.08
CA ASN A 14 -42.62 7.57 -32.12
C ASN A 14 -42.10 8.95 -31.71
N CYS A 15 -42.10 9.31 -30.42
CA CYS A 15 -41.37 10.50 -29.95
C CYS A 15 -39.83 10.33 -30.04
N ARG A 16 -39.33 9.09 -30.03
CA ARG A 16 -37.89 8.76 -30.09
C ARG A 16 -37.31 8.79 -31.51
N SER A 17 -38.14 8.67 -32.55
CA SER A 17 -37.66 8.71 -33.94
C SER A 17 -37.35 10.11 -34.45
N ASP A 18 -37.86 11.16 -33.80
CA ASP A 18 -37.77 12.54 -34.31
C ASP A 18 -36.69 13.41 -33.65
N ASP A 19 -36.12 13.00 -32.50
CA ASP A 19 -35.13 13.83 -31.80
C ASP A 19 -33.68 13.42 -32.10
N LYS A 20 -33.29 13.58 -33.37
CA LYS A 20 -31.88 13.42 -33.81
C LYS A 20 -30.91 14.36 -33.06
N SER A 21 -31.41 15.43 -32.45
CA SER A 21 -30.61 16.46 -31.79
C SER A 21 -30.08 16.02 -30.42
N THR A 22 -30.89 15.29 -29.65
CA THR A 22 -30.50 14.75 -28.33
C THR A 22 -29.55 13.57 -28.45
N GLY A 23 -29.75 12.68 -29.43
CA GLY A 23 -28.81 11.60 -29.76
C GLY A 23 -27.42 12.13 -30.16
N LEU A 24 -27.36 13.16 -31.01
CA LEU A 24 -26.11 13.79 -31.43
C LEU A 24 -25.37 14.48 -30.26
N ALA A 25 -26.11 15.14 -29.36
CA ALA A 25 -25.54 15.77 -28.17
C ALA A 25 -24.94 14.75 -27.19
N LEU A 26 -25.56 13.58 -27.08
CA LEU A 26 -25.12 12.51 -26.20
C LEU A 26 -23.87 11.79 -26.75
N ASP A 27 -23.86 11.52 -28.05
CA ASP A 27 -22.68 10.97 -28.75
C ASP A 27 -21.49 11.93 -28.70
N ASN A 28 -21.74 13.24 -28.81
CA ASN A 28 -20.72 14.27 -28.63
C ASN A 28 -20.17 14.29 -27.20
N ALA A 29 -21.02 14.16 -26.17
CA ALA A 29 -20.59 14.11 -24.78
C ALA A 29 -19.77 12.84 -24.47
N ALA A 30 -20.17 11.67 -25.01
CA ALA A 30 -19.43 10.43 -24.88
C ALA A 30 -18.06 10.48 -25.62
N GLY A 31 -18.03 11.07 -26.82
CA GLY A 31 -16.79 11.32 -27.57
C GLY A 31 -15.84 12.27 -26.84
N MET A 32 -16.36 13.36 -26.26
CA MET A 32 -15.58 14.27 -25.42
C MET A 32 -15.02 13.57 -24.17
N LEU A 33 -15.78 12.66 -23.55
CA LEU A 33 -15.32 11.90 -22.39
C LEU A 33 -14.17 10.96 -22.75
N ILE A 34 -14.31 10.20 -23.83
CA ILE A 34 -13.24 9.32 -24.32
C ILE A 34 -11.99 10.14 -24.64
N GLY A 35 -12.15 11.29 -25.29
CA GLY A 35 -11.07 12.24 -25.54
C GLY A 35 -10.38 12.70 -24.25
N ASN A 36 -11.14 13.11 -23.24
CA ASN A 36 -10.61 13.56 -21.95
C ASN A 36 -9.88 12.46 -21.19
N VAL A 37 -10.40 11.22 -21.22
CA VAL A 37 -9.73 10.06 -20.60
C VAL A 37 -8.41 9.75 -21.32
N LEU A 38 -8.39 9.81 -22.65
CA LEU A 38 -7.15 9.61 -23.43
C LEU A 38 -6.11 10.69 -23.14
N ILE A 39 -6.53 11.96 -23.06
CA ILE A 39 -5.64 13.07 -22.67
C ILE A 39 -5.09 12.83 -21.25
N ALA A 40 -5.96 12.48 -20.29
CA ALA A 40 -5.55 12.18 -18.93
C ALA A 40 -4.55 11.03 -18.86
N LEU A 41 -4.78 9.95 -19.61
CA LEU A 41 -3.85 8.81 -19.72
C LEU A 41 -2.51 9.23 -20.33
N GLY A 42 -2.50 10.10 -21.34
CA GLY A 42 -1.28 10.65 -21.93
C GLY A 42 -0.46 11.45 -20.93
N VAL A 43 -1.11 12.39 -20.20
CA VAL A 43 -0.46 13.20 -19.16
C VAL A 43 0.08 12.32 -18.03
N VAL A 44 -0.74 11.37 -17.56
CA VAL A 44 -0.37 10.39 -16.53
C VAL A 44 0.83 9.55 -16.95
N SER A 45 0.88 9.11 -18.20
CA SER A 45 2.00 8.31 -18.71
C SER A 45 3.30 9.12 -18.73
N GLY A 46 3.25 10.39 -19.12
CA GLY A 46 4.40 11.31 -19.05
C GLY A 46 4.90 11.51 -17.61
N LEU A 47 3.99 11.77 -16.66
CA LEU A 47 4.33 11.88 -15.24
C LEU A 47 4.91 10.57 -14.68
N ALA A 48 4.38 9.43 -15.09
CA ALA A 48 4.86 8.12 -14.66
C ALA A 48 6.31 7.85 -15.09
N VAL A 49 6.69 8.30 -16.30
CA VAL A 49 8.08 8.23 -16.77
C VAL A 49 8.99 9.07 -15.89
N ILE A 50 8.60 10.31 -15.57
CA ILE A 50 9.39 11.21 -14.71
C ILE A 50 9.57 10.60 -13.31
N VAL A 51 8.49 10.14 -12.69
CA VAL A 51 8.53 9.53 -11.36
C VAL A 51 9.36 8.23 -11.38
N GLY A 52 9.19 7.39 -12.41
CA GLY A 52 9.98 6.17 -12.59
C GLY A 52 11.47 6.45 -12.76
N LEU A 53 11.83 7.53 -13.48
CA LEU A 53 13.21 8.01 -13.60
C LEU A 53 13.75 8.44 -12.24
N ILE A 54 13.03 9.27 -11.48
CA ILE A 54 13.44 9.71 -10.14
C ILE A 54 13.68 8.51 -9.21
N GLN A 55 12.75 7.55 -9.17
CA GLN A 55 12.88 6.33 -8.37
C GLN A 55 14.11 5.50 -8.79
N THR A 56 14.35 5.39 -10.10
CA THR A 56 15.50 4.64 -10.62
C THR A 56 16.81 5.35 -10.36
N CYS A 57 16.87 6.68 -10.49
CA CYS A 57 18.04 7.48 -10.12
C CYS A 57 18.34 7.35 -8.63
N ALA A 58 17.33 7.42 -7.77
CA ALA A 58 17.47 7.21 -6.33
C ALA A 58 18.02 5.80 -6.04
N TRP A 59 17.45 4.77 -6.66
CA TRP A 59 17.95 3.39 -6.54
C TRP A 59 19.39 3.24 -7.05
N TYR A 60 19.69 3.76 -8.24
CA TYR A 60 21.03 3.71 -8.85
C TYR A 60 22.09 4.38 -7.96
N SER A 61 21.74 5.52 -7.35
CA SER A 61 22.59 6.22 -6.39
C SER A 61 22.86 5.37 -5.13
N ARG A 62 21.91 4.52 -4.71
CA ARG A 62 22.07 3.62 -3.57
C ARG A 62 22.85 2.34 -3.90
N THR A 63 22.83 1.90 -5.15
CA THR A 63 23.60 0.73 -5.60
C THR A 63 25.08 1.06 -5.79
N GLY A 64 25.40 2.26 -6.26
CA GLY A 64 26.79 2.68 -6.45
C GLY A 64 27.51 2.09 -7.65
N LYS A 65 26.75 1.67 -8.65
CA LYS A 65 27.25 1.34 -9.98
C LYS A 65 27.74 2.61 -10.67
N GLU A 66 28.78 2.45 -11.47
CA GLU A 66 29.33 3.53 -12.32
C GLU A 66 28.78 3.47 -13.74
N ILE A 67 28.35 2.30 -14.19
CA ILE A 67 27.87 2.06 -15.55
C ILE A 67 26.39 1.69 -15.51
N ILE A 68 25.63 2.27 -16.43
CA ILE A 68 24.23 1.89 -16.68
C ILE A 68 24.25 0.55 -17.41
N ASP A 69 23.80 -0.49 -16.71
CA ASP A 69 23.72 -1.85 -17.21
C ASP A 69 22.28 -2.22 -17.62
N LEU A 70 22.12 -3.31 -18.39
CA LEU A 70 20.81 -3.82 -18.77
C LEU A 70 19.86 -4.06 -17.57
N PRO A 71 20.33 -4.56 -16.41
CA PRO A 71 19.53 -4.60 -15.18
C PRO A 71 19.01 -3.25 -14.71
N THR A 72 19.77 -2.16 -14.87
CA THR A 72 19.31 -0.80 -14.53
C THR A 72 18.18 -0.36 -15.47
N LEU A 73 18.26 -0.69 -16.76
CA LEU A 73 17.17 -0.42 -17.70
C LEU A 73 15.91 -1.25 -17.38
N GLY A 74 16.08 -2.53 -17.03
CA GLY A 74 14.98 -3.37 -16.55
C GLY A 74 14.35 -2.83 -15.26
N LYS A 75 15.16 -2.28 -14.35
CA LYS A 75 14.68 -1.63 -13.12
C LYS A 75 13.86 -0.38 -13.43
N LEU A 76 14.30 0.44 -14.39
CA LEU A 76 13.55 1.60 -14.86
C LEU A 76 12.17 1.20 -15.39
N LEU A 77 12.13 0.18 -16.26
CA LEU A 77 10.88 -0.32 -16.81
C LEU A 77 9.91 -0.75 -15.68
N LEU A 78 10.38 -1.52 -14.70
CA LEU A 78 9.55 -1.97 -13.58
C LEU A 78 9.00 -0.82 -12.74
N HIS A 79 9.80 0.21 -12.46
CA HIS A 79 9.32 1.41 -11.74
C HIS A 79 8.29 2.21 -12.55
N ILE A 80 8.49 2.34 -13.87
CA ILE A 80 7.52 2.99 -14.76
C ILE A 80 6.21 2.19 -14.77
N LEU A 81 6.26 0.87 -14.98
CA LEU A 81 5.06 0.02 -15.00
C LEU A 81 4.26 0.11 -13.70
N GLY A 82 4.93 0.08 -12.54
CA GLY A 82 4.27 0.24 -11.25
C GLY A 82 3.62 1.61 -11.05
N THR A 83 4.30 2.67 -11.50
CA THR A 83 3.77 4.03 -11.43
C THR A 83 2.59 4.23 -12.39
N VAL A 84 2.73 3.79 -13.65
CA VAL A 84 1.67 3.82 -14.68
C VAL A 84 0.43 3.07 -14.18
N SER A 85 0.60 1.85 -13.67
CA SER A 85 -0.50 1.05 -13.12
C SER A 85 -1.31 1.81 -12.07
N THR A 86 -0.61 2.42 -11.11
CA THR A 86 -1.21 3.15 -9.99
C THR A 86 -1.96 4.38 -10.49
N LEU A 87 -1.37 5.15 -11.41
CA LEU A 87 -2.02 6.34 -11.94
C LEU A 87 -3.21 6.03 -12.86
N ILE A 88 -3.11 4.98 -13.70
CA ILE A 88 -4.25 4.48 -14.49
C ILE A 88 -5.41 4.11 -13.55
N PHE A 89 -5.13 3.37 -12.47
CA PHE A 89 -6.15 3.03 -11.48
C PHE A 89 -6.80 4.26 -10.87
N LEU A 90 -6.02 5.29 -10.51
CA LEU A 90 -6.55 6.54 -9.96
C LEU A 90 -7.42 7.30 -10.95
N VAL A 91 -7.06 7.33 -12.24
CA VAL A 91 -7.89 7.95 -13.29
C VAL A 91 -9.21 7.20 -13.44
N ILE A 92 -9.17 5.87 -13.55
CA ILE A 92 -10.37 5.02 -13.67
C ILE A 92 -11.27 5.19 -12.45
N ALA A 93 -10.70 5.15 -11.25
CA ALA A 93 -11.43 5.36 -10.00
C ALA A 93 -12.08 6.76 -9.97
N GLY A 94 -11.31 7.80 -10.29
CA GLY A 94 -11.81 9.18 -10.36
C GLY A 94 -12.95 9.35 -11.36
N VAL A 95 -12.81 8.81 -12.58
CA VAL A 95 -13.87 8.83 -13.61
C VAL A 95 -15.11 8.08 -13.12
N SER A 96 -14.94 6.92 -12.49
CA SER A 96 -16.07 6.14 -11.97
C SER A 96 -16.85 6.86 -10.87
N VAL A 97 -16.15 7.55 -9.96
CA VAL A 97 -16.76 8.36 -8.90
C VAL A 97 -17.42 9.61 -9.48
N TRP A 98 -16.74 10.30 -10.39
CA TRP A 98 -17.28 11.49 -11.04
C TRP A 98 -18.57 11.18 -11.80
N TRP A 99 -18.60 10.07 -12.56
CA TRP A 99 -19.79 9.62 -13.27
C TRP A 99 -20.92 9.23 -12.31
N LEU A 100 -20.59 8.55 -11.22
CA LEU A 100 -21.56 8.20 -10.18
C LEU A 100 -22.21 9.45 -9.56
N ILE A 101 -21.40 10.46 -9.22
CA ILE A 101 -21.89 11.72 -8.64
C ILE A 101 -22.78 12.47 -9.63
N LEU A 102 -22.32 12.66 -10.87
CA LEU A 102 -23.12 13.35 -11.89
C LEU A 102 -24.45 12.65 -12.14
N PHE A 103 -24.43 11.33 -12.23
CA PHE A 103 -25.65 10.55 -12.43
C PHE A 103 -26.65 10.75 -11.29
N LYS A 104 -26.18 10.78 -10.03
CA LYS A 104 -27.05 10.92 -8.86
C LYS A 104 -27.53 12.35 -8.60
N ILE A 105 -26.86 13.37 -9.11
CA ILE A 105 -27.26 14.79 -8.95
C ILE A 105 -28.35 15.21 -9.98
N GLN A 106 -28.62 14.41 -11.01
CA GLN A 106 -29.57 14.77 -12.06
C GLN A 106 -31.01 14.89 -11.55
N TYR A 107 -31.59 16.10 -11.71
CA TYR A 107 -32.94 16.43 -11.26
C TYR A 107 -34.04 16.06 -12.28
N ASN A 108 -33.73 16.07 -13.58
CA ASN A 108 -34.61 15.61 -14.66
C ASN A 108 -33.89 14.48 -15.42
N GLY A 109 -34.52 13.30 -15.53
CA GLY A 109 -33.94 12.06 -16.04
C GLY A 109 -33.60 12.02 -17.54
N THR A 110 -32.98 13.07 -18.08
CA THR A 110 -32.59 13.19 -19.49
C THR A 110 -31.23 12.57 -19.81
N PHE A 111 -30.48 12.11 -18.82
CA PHE A 111 -29.23 11.40 -19.05
C PHE A 111 -29.53 9.90 -19.26
N GLU A 112 -30.11 9.57 -20.41
CA GLU A 112 -30.14 8.19 -20.85
C GLU A 112 -28.68 7.73 -21.06
N SER A 113 -28.27 6.74 -20.28
CA SER A 113 -26.89 6.31 -20.20
C SER A 113 -26.56 5.43 -21.42
N ASN A 114 -26.32 6.02 -22.58
CA ASN A 114 -25.79 5.29 -23.74
C ASN A 114 -24.28 5.01 -23.50
N ILE A 115 -23.99 4.10 -22.56
CA ILE A 115 -22.67 3.86 -21.93
C ILE A 115 -21.93 2.64 -22.52
N SER A 116 -22.52 1.93 -23.47
CA SER A 116 -21.98 0.66 -23.98
C SER A 116 -20.52 0.75 -24.47
N THR A 117 -20.16 1.81 -25.20
CA THR A 117 -18.80 1.99 -25.74
C THR A 117 -17.76 2.34 -24.64
N PRO A 118 -17.99 3.35 -23.75
CA PRO A 118 -17.09 3.62 -22.61
C PRO A 118 -16.85 2.43 -21.66
N GLN A 119 -17.83 1.54 -21.50
CA GLN A 119 -17.76 0.44 -20.53
C GLN A 119 -16.71 -0.63 -20.89
N SER A 120 -16.53 -0.93 -22.18
CA SER A 120 -15.54 -1.91 -22.65
C SER A 120 -14.11 -1.41 -22.41
N THR A 121 -13.82 -0.18 -22.80
CA THR A 121 -12.54 0.51 -22.56
C THR A 121 -12.23 0.59 -21.07
N PHE A 122 -13.22 0.92 -20.23
CA PHE A 122 -13.08 0.95 -18.78
C PHE A 122 -12.63 -0.41 -18.22
N LYS A 123 -13.31 -1.50 -18.60
CA LYS A 123 -12.97 -2.86 -18.15
C LYS A 123 -11.57 -3.27 -18.59
N MET A 124 -11.19 -2.98 -19.83
CA MET A 124 -9.85 -3.27 -20.35
C MET A 124 -8.76 -2.52 -19.58
N LEU A 125 -8.93 -1.21 -19.35
CA LEU A 125 -7.96 -0.42 -18.59
C LEU A 125 -7.83 -0.90 -17.13
N LEU A 126 -8.92 -1.34 -16.51
CA LEU A 126 -8.91 -1.92 -15.17
C LEU A 126 -8.11 -3.23 -15.14
N ILE A 127 -8.33 -4.14 -16.10
CA ILE A 127 -7.58 -5.39 -16.24
C ILE A 127 -6.09 -5.12 -16.47
N VAL A 128 -5.76 -4.19 -17.38
CA VAL A 128 -4.37 -3.80 -17.65
C VAL A 128 -3.71 -3.24 -16.40
N SER A 129 -4.38 -2.32 -15.68
CA SER A 129 -3.87 -1.75 -14.43
C SER A 129 -3.60 -2.84 -13.39
N PHE A 130 -4.51 -3.80 -13.24
CA PHE A 130 -4.37 -4.93 -12.32
C PHE A 130 -3.16 -5.83 -12.65
N ILE A 131 -2.98 -6.19 -13.93
CA ILE A 131 -1.84 -7.01 -14.37
C ILE A 131 -0.53 -6.28 -14.09
N LEU A 132 -0.44 -5.00 -14.48
CA LEU A 132 0.75 -4.20 -14.24
C LEU A 132 1.02 -4.02 -12.74
N LYS A 133 -0.02 -3.89 -11.90
CA LYS A 133 0.14 -3.79 -10.44
C LYS A 133 0.65 -5.09 -9.85
N THR A 134 0.22 -6.23 -10.39
CA THR A 134 0.68 -7.55 -9.96
C THR A 134 2.17 -7.71 -10.22
N VAL A 135 2.67 -7.26 -11.37
CA VAL A 135 4.11 -7.24 -11.69
C VAL A 135 4.88 -6.33 -10.72
N ASP A 136 4.35 -5.15 -10.40
CA ASP A 136 4.95 -4.21 -9.43
C ASP A 136 5.03 -4.82 -8.01
N ILE A 137 3.97 -5.48 -7.56
CA ILE A 137 3.95 -6.19 -6.27
C ILE A 137 4.97 -7.33 -6.24
N LEU A 138 5.08 -8.12 -7.31
CA LEU A 138 6.09 -9.17 -7.41
C LEU A 138 7.51 -8.58 -7.35
N HIS A 139 7.74 -7.48 -8.06
CA HIS A 139 9.00 -6.75 -8.00
C HIS A 139 9.32 -6.23 -6.59
N LEU A 140 8.32 -5.75 -5.85
CA LEU A 140 8.45 -5.35 -4.46
C LEU A 140 8.87 -6.54 -3.56
N ILE A 141 8.21 -7.69 -3.71
CA ILE A 141 8.50 -8.91 -2.93
C ILE A 141 9.95 -9.38 -3.20
N ILE A 142 10.36 -9.44 -4.47
CA ILE A 142 11.73 -9.82 -4.84
C ILE A 142 12.76 -8.85 -4.24
N ARG A 143 12.44 -7.56 -4.14
CA ARG A 143 13.33 -6.59 -3.49
C ARG A 143 13.42 -6.86 -1.99
N GLN A 144 12.29 -7.07 -1.32
CA GLN A 144 12.26 -7.33 0.13
C GLN A 144 12.97 -8.64 0.50
N SER A 145 12.89 -9.67 -0.34
CA SER A 145 13.56 -10.96 -0.11
C SER A 145 15.07 -10.94 -0.36
N ARG A 146 15.64 -9.82 -0.83
CA ARG A 146 17.06 -9.67 -1.17
C ARG A 146 17.80 -8.71 -0.23
N ILE A 147 17.17 -8.32 0.87
CA ILE A 147 17.78 -7.44 1.87
C ILE A 147 18.76 -8.27 2.71
N ASP A 148 19.98 -7.77 2.89
CA ASP A 148 20.95 -8.39 3.80
C ASP A 148 20.75 -7.82 5.20
N ILE A 149 20.59 -8.68 6.21
CA ILE A 149 20.41 -8.26 7.61
C ILE A 149 21.53 -8.88 8.43
N PHE A 150 22.19 -8.07 9.24
CA PHE A 150 23.28 -8.48 10.10
C PHE A 150 23.02 -8.01 11.53
N PHE A 151 22.97 -8.96 12.46
CA PHE A 151 22.78 -8.71 13.87
C PHE A 151 24.13 -8.63 14.59
N ILE A 152 24.30 -7.63 15.45
CA ILE A 152 25.48 -7.43 16.27
C ILE A 152 25.07 -7.61 17.72
N ASP A 153 25.45 -8.75 18.31
CA ASP A 153 25.32 -8.97 19.75
C ASP A 153 26.51 -8.32 20.47
N TRP A 154 26.23 -7.35 21.34
CA TRP A 154 27.24 -6.62 22.11
C TRP A 154 27.58 -7.29 23.44
N GLU A 155 26.91 -8.39 23.80
CA GLU A 155 27.21 -9.12 25.02
C GLU A 155 28.57 -9.79 24.96
N ARG A 156 29.19 -9.90 26.14
CA ARG A 156 30.51 -10.53 26.30
C ARG A 156 30.40 -11.72 27.22
N SER A 157 31.20 -12.74 26.96
CA SER A 157 31.30 -13.90 27.84
C SER A 157 31.71 -13.46 29.25
N LYS A 158 30.97 -13.94 30.25
CA LYS A 158 31.31 -13.73 31.66
C LYS A 158 32.44 -14.70 32.00
N SER A 159 33.60 -14.16 32.38
CA SER A 159 34.88 -14.85 32.64
C SER A 159 35.58 -15.34 31.37
N GLY A 160 36.83 -14.92 31.15
CA GLY A 160 37.65 -15.17 29.94
C GLY A 160 37.94 -16.63 29.56
N THR A 161 37.18 -17.59 30.10
CA THR A 161 36.99 -18.92 29.54
C THR A 161 36.15 -18.85 28.27
N ALA A 162 36.41 -19.73 27.30
CA ALA A 162 35.78 -19.79 25.98
C ALA A 162 34.27 -20.13 25.97
N ASN A 163 33.52 -19.76 27.00
CA ASN A 163 32.07 -19.90 27.03
C ASN A 163 31.49 -18.92 26.02
N THR A 164 30.93 -19.46 24.94
CA THR A 164 30.31 -18.68 23.87
C THR A 164 29.07 -17.98 24.41
N VAL A 165 28.89 -16.70 24.06
CA VAL A 165 27.66 -15.95 24.33
C VAL A 165 26.48 -16.71 23.73
N SER A 166 25.39 -16.82 24.49
CA SER A 166 24.22 -17.56 24.02
C SER A 166 23.51 -16.81 22.89
N ALA A 167 23.17 -17.53 21.81
CA ALA A 167 22.58 -16.95 20.62
C ALA A 167 21.08 -16.63 20.73
N TRP A 168 20.42 -17.00 21.85
CA TRP A 168 18.96 -16.96 21.98
C TRP A 168 18.37 -15.57 21.76
N ARG A 169 19.01 -14.50 22.28
CA ARG A 169 18.54 -13.11 22.08
C ARG A 169 18.59 -12.70 20.63
N THR A 170 19.65 -13.09 19.92
CA THR A 170 19.77 -12.83 18.48
C THR A 170 18.69 -13.55 17.71
N CYS A 171 18.39 -14.80 18.04
CA CYS A 171 17.26 -15.52 17.45
C CYS A 171 15.91 -14.85 17.78
N PHE A 172 15.73 -14.37 19.02
CA PHE A 172 14.51 -13.68 19.45
C PHE A 172 14.31 -12.37 18.69
N VAL A 173 15.32 -11.49 18.66
CA VAL A 173 15.28 -10.23 17.92
C VAL A 173 15.07 -10.48 16.42
N ALA A 174 15.67 -11.54 15.86
CA ALA A 174 15.45 -11.92 14.48
C ALA A 174 14.00 -12.38 14.22
N ASN A 175 13.37 -13.10 15.15
CA ASN A 175 11.96 -13.47 15.06
C ASN A 175 11.07 -12.23 15.04
N GLU A 176 11.26 -11.32 15.99
CA GLU A 176 10.47 -10.08 16.09
C GLU A 176 10.65 -9.20 14.84
N PHE A 177 11.87 -9.15 14.28
CA PHE A 177 12.12 -8.46 13.03
C PHE A 177 11.31 -9.07 11.88
N ASN A 178 11.29 -10.40 11.76
CA ASN A 178 10.52 -11.11 10.74
C ASN A 178 9.02 -10.85 10.85
N GLU A 179 8.47 -10.77 12.08
CA GLU A 179 7.07 -10.41 12.29
C GLU A 179 6.76 -9.00 11.78
N ILE A 180 7.65 -8.04 12.02
CA ILE A 180 7.47 -6.64 11.59
C ILE A 180 7.52 -6.48 10.06
N GLN A 181 8.25 -7.34 9.34
CA GLN A 181 8.29 -7.28 7.87
C GLN A 181 6.92 -7.41 7.22
N THR A 182 5.99 -8.11 7.87
CA THR A 182 4.62 -8.33 7.36
C THR A 182 3.57 -7.50 8.09
N PHE A 183 3.99 -6.67 9.05
CA PHE A 183 3.10 -5.83 9.83
C PHE A 183 2.34 -4.82 8.95
N ARG A 184 1.03 -4.71 9.19
CA ARG A 184 0.14 -3.77 8.48
C ARG A 184 -0.67 -3.01 9.51
N ARG A 185 -0.78 -1.69 9.32
CA ARG A 185 -1.68 -0.83 10.11
C ARG A 185 -3.16 -1.14 9.85
N ILE A 186 -3.47 -1.65 8.65
CA ILE A 186 -4.82 -1.99 8.21
C ILE A 186 -4.94 -3.51 8.20
N HIS A 187 -5.87 -4.04 8.98
CA HIS A 187 -6.08 -5.47 9.09
C HIS A 187 -6.96 -5.98 7.94
N VAL A 188 -6.41 -6.88 7.11
CA VAL A 188 -7.06 -7.31 5.85
C VAL A 188 -8.44 -7.93 6.10
N ALA A 189 -8.59 -8.80 7.11
CA ALA A 189 -9.87 -9.46 7.38
C ALA A 189 -10.97 -8.46 7.77
N PHE A 190 -10.70 -7.55 8.72
CA PHE A 190 -11.63 -6.49 9.09
C PHE A 190 -11.91 -5.53 7.93
N HIS A 191 -10.94 -5.30 7.05
CA HIS A 191 -11.13 -4.45 5.88
C HIS A 191 -12.15 -5.05 4.92
N LEU A 192 -12.03 -6.34 4.61
CA LEU A 192 -13.00 -7.06 3.80
C LEU A 192 -14.37 -7.16 4.49
N LEU A 193 -14.38 -7.46 5.80
CA LEU A 193 -15.61 -7.56 6.59
C LEU A 193 -16.38 -6.24 6.63
N PHE A 194 -15.71 -5.12 6.92
CA PHE A 194 -16.36 -3.81 6.92
C PHE A 194 -16.80 -3.40 5.51
N THR A 195 -16.00 -3.68 4.48
CA THR A 195 -16.40 -3.41 3.09
C THR A 195 -17.68 -4.15 2.74
N LEU A 196 -17.78 -5.44 3.09
CA LEU A 196 -19.00 -6.23 2.90
C LEU A 196 -20.16 -5.68 3.73
N PHE A 197 -19.93 -5.35 4.99
CA PHE A 197 -20.95 -4.77 5.88
C PHE A 197 -21.53 -3.47 5.31
N PHE A 198 -20.69 -2.53 4.89
CA PHE A 198 -21.13 -1.28 4.28
C PHE A 198 -21.87 -1.51 2.96
N LEU A 199 -21.39 -2.40 2.10
CA LEU A 199 -22.04 -2.66 0.82
C LEU A 199 -23.39 -3.39 0.98
N LYS A 200 -23.44 -4.48 1.77
CA LYS A 200 -24.58 -5.42 1.84
C LYS A 200 -25.52 -5.20 3.02
N VAL A 201 -25.02 -4.84 4.19
CA VAL A 201 -25.87 -4.67 5.38
C VAL A 201 -26.46 -3.28 5.42
N ILE A 202 -25.64 -2.26 5.16
CA ILE A 202 -26.11 -0.87 5.04
C ILE A 202 -26.78 -0.62 3.68
N ASN A 203 -26.62 -1.53 2.72
CA ASN A 203 -27.11 -1.42 1.35
C ASN A 203 -26.51 -0.24 0.57
N LEU A 204 -25.25 0.14 0.84
CA LEU A 204 -24.57 1.16 0.02
C LEU A 204 -24.39 0.71 -1.43
N GLU A 205 -24.50 -0.59 -1.74
CA GLU A 205 -24.51 -1.06 -3.12
C GLU A 205 -25.67 -0.50 -3.96
N ASN A 206 -26.78 -0.11 -3.32
CA ASN A 206 -27.91 0.52 -4.00
C ASN A 206 -27.52 1.87 -4.62
N ILE A 207 -26.44 2.52 -4.15
CA ILE A 207 -25.92 3.74 -4.78
C ILE A 207 -25.46 3.46 -6.22
N ALA A 208 -25.02 2.23 -6.52
CA ALA A 208 -24.61 1.85 -7.86
C ALA A 208 -25.78 1.58 -8.82
N SER A 209 -27.04 1.64 -8.36
CA SER A 209 -28.21 1.37 -9.20
C SER A 209 -28.41 2.44 -10.26
N ILE A 210 -28.88 2.01 -11.44
CA ILE A 210 -29.28 2.89 -12.54
C ILE A 210 -30.56 3.67 -12.19
N ASP A 211 -31.33 3.23 -11.20
CA ASP A 211 -32.48 4.02 -10.78
C ASP A 211 -32.01 5.26 -9.97
N SER A 212 -32.29 6.45 -10.51
CA SER A 212 -32.00 7.75 -9.89
C SER A 212 -32.96 8.09 -8.75
N ARG A 213 -34.11 7.39 -8.62
CA ARG A 213 -35.15 7.66 -7.62
C ARG A 213 -34.95 6.94 -6.28
N PHE A 214 -34.05 5.96 -6.22
CA PHE A 214 -33.77 5.15 -5.01
C PHE A 214 -32.95 5.86 -3.93
N ALA A 215 -32.67 7.16 -4.06
CA ALA A 215 -32.19 7.97 -2.93
C ALA A 215 -33.21 8.03 -1.77
N ASN A 216 -34.48 7.72 -2.03
CA ASN A 216 -35.55 7.68 -1.03
C ASN A 216 -35.93 6.22 -0.73
N ALA A 217 -35.57 5.74 0.46
CA ALA A 217 -35.67 4.35 0.92
C ALA A 217 -37.10 3.79 1.13
N SER A 218 -38.08 4.10 0.28
CA SER A 218 -39.47 3.67 0.49
C SER A 218 -40.28 3.49 -0.80
N LEU A 219 -39.84 2.58 -1.67
CA LEU A 219 -40.74 2.03 -2.69
C LEU A 219 -40.81 0.50 -2.57
N PRO A 220 -42.04 -0.08 -2.61
CA PRO A 220 -42.23 -1.50 -2.42
C PRO A 220 -41.61 -2.25 -3.60
N ILE A 221 -40.68 -3.14 -3.26
CA ILE A 221 -40.02 -4.05 -4.20
C ILE A 221 -41.11 -4.94 -4.79
N SER A 222 -41.56 -4.64 -6.01
CA SER A 222 -42.28 -5.63 -6.81
C SER A 222 -41.32 -6.79 -7.07
N SER A 223 -41.73 -8.01 -6.72
CA SER A 223 -40.90 -9.22 -6.61
C SER A 223 -40.17 -9.69 -7.87
N ASN A 224 -40.29 -8.97 -9.00
CA ASN A 224 -39.67 -9.30 -10.29
C ASN A 224 -38.76 -8.19 -10.85
N TYR A 225 -38.41 -7.15 -10.08
CA TYR A 225 -37.48 -6.11 -10.55
C TYR A 225 -36.02 -6.53 -10.31
N THR A 226 -35.31 -6.90 -11.37
CA THR A 226 -33.86 -7.07 -11.36
C THR A 226 -33.20 -5.71 -11.60
N MET A 227 -32.55 -5.15 -10.59
CA MET A 227 -31.73 -3.95 -10.75
C MET A 227 -30.57 -4.24 -11.72
N GLU A 228 -30.54 -3.54 -12.85
CA GLU A 228 -29.39 -3.52 -13.73
C GLU A 228 -28.30 -2.63 -13.12
N TYR A 229 -27.09 -3.17 -13.02
CA TYR A 229 -25.94 -2.47 -12.45
C TYR A 229 -24.91 -2.19 -13.54
N GLU A 230 -24.60 -0.92 -13.75
CA GLU A 230 -23.51 -0.53 -14.63
C GLU A 230 -22.15 -0.78 -13.97
N SER A 231 -21.20 -1.28 -14.77
CA SER A 231 -19.87 -1.65 -14.25
C SER A 231 -19.11 -0.44 -13.70
N ILE A 232 -19.33 0.74 -14.28
CA ILE A 232 -18.69 1.99 -13.89
C ILE A 232 -19.23 2.46 -12.53
N PHE A 233 -20.56 2.49 -12.33
CA PHE A 233 -21.17 2.87 -11.06
C PHE A 233 -20.85 1.91 -9.92
N ARG A 234 -20.81 0.60 -10.22
CA ARG A 234 -20.39 -0.42 -9.25
C ARG A 234 -18.93 -0.21 -8.81
N SER A 235 -18.06 0.11 -9.76
CA SER A 235 -16.65 0.38 -9.48
C SER A 235 -16.46 1.66 -8.67
N GLY A 236 -17.21 2.73 -8.99
CA GLY A 236 -17.18 3.99 -8.23
C GLY A 236 -17.68 3.83 -6.80
N THR A 237 -18.82 3.15 -6.61
CA THR A 237 -19.38 2.86 -5.28
C THR A 237 -18.42 1.98 -4.47
N GLY A 238 -17.90 0.91 -5.09
CA GLY A 238 -16.92 0.03 -4.46
C GLY A 238 -15.65 0.78 -4.05
N PHE A 239 -15.12 1.65 -4.91
CA PHE A 239 -13.95 2.47 -4.60
C PHE A 239 -14.20 3.40 -3.42
N LEU A 240 -15.35 4.09 -3.36
CA LEU A 240 -15.70 4.96 -2.23
C LEU A 240 -15.81 4.20 -0.91
N VAL A 241 -16.42 3.02 -0.91
CA VAL A 241 -16.53 2.19 0.30
C VAL A 241 -15.16 1.65 0.73
N LEU A 242 -14.32 1.19 -0.21
CA LEU A 242 -12.95 0.77 0.10
C LEU A 242 -12.13 1.92 0.67
N LEU A 243 -12.22 3.12 0.07
CA LEU A 243 -11.53 4.31 0.56
C LEU A 243 -12.01 4.70 1.97
N GLY A 244 -13.33 4.73 2.18
CA GLY A 244 -13.93 5.05 3.48
C GLY A 244 -13.53 4.07 4.57
N THR A 245 -13.53 2.76 4.27
CA THR A 245 -13.09 1.73 5.22
C THR A 245 -11.60 1.80 5.54
N VAL A 246 -10.75 2.15 4.57
CA VAL A 246 -9.32 2.45 4.81
C VAL A 246 -9.19 3.61 5.79
N PHE A 247 -9.91 4.72 5.58
CA PHE A 247 -9.84 5.87 6.48
C PHE A 247 -10.29 5.52 7.89
N ILE A 248 -11.44 4.86 8.04
CA ILE A 248 -11.96 4.45 9.36
C ILE A 248 -10.93 3.61 10.11
N GLN A 249 -10.34 2.60 9.46
CA GLN A 249 -9.31 1.76 10.10
C GLN A 249 -8.03 2.52 10.40
N TYR A 250 -7.59 3.38 9.48
CA TYR A 250 -6.38 4.17 9.66
C TYR A 250 -6.51 5.14 10.84
N PHE A 251 -7.64 5.86 10.95
CA PHE A 251 -7.90 6.75 12.08
C PHE A 251 -8.04 5.99 13.39
N PHE A 252 -8.74 4.85 13.38
CA PHE A 252 -8.80 3.98 14.55
C PHE A 252 -7.40 3.53 15.00
N TYR A 253 -6.56 3.11 14.06
CA TYR A 253 -5.20 2.68 14.35
C TYR A 253 -4.36 3.81 14.95
N ILE A 254 -4.32 4.99 14.33
CA ILE A 254 -3.47 6.11 14.78
C ILE A 254 -3.99 6.72 16.09
N LEU A 255 -5.30 6.93 16.24
CA LEU A 255 -5.86 7.65 17.37
C LEU A 255 -6.01 6.76 18.61
N ILE A 256 -6.32 5.48 18.42
CA ILE A 256 -6.67 4.56 19.51
C ILE A 256 -5.58 3.50 19.66
N TYR A 257 -5.37 2.64 18.65
CA TYR A 257 -4.49 1.47 18.81
C TYR A 257 -3.03 1.88 19.12
N GLN A 258 -2.44 2.75 18.32
CA GLN A 258 -1.04 3.14 18.45
C GLN A 258 -0.79 3.93 19.75
N ARG A 259 -1.78 4.69 20.23
CA ARG A 259 -1.64 5.54 21.43
C ARG A 259 -1.95 4.81 22.73
N LEU A 260 -2.91 3.89 22.71
CA LEU A 260 -3.42 3.25 23.93
C LEU A 260 -2.98 1.80 24.09
N VAL A 261 -2.62 1.12 23.00
CA VAL A 261 -2.26 -0.31 23.02
C VAL A 261 -0.76 -0.48 22.83
N GLU A 262 -0.25 -0.24 21.62
CA GLU A 262 1.18 -0.42 21.34
C GLU A 262 1.64 0.32 20.07
N ASP A 263 2.91 0.71 20.07
CA ASP A 263 3.64 1.05 18.84
C ASP A 263 4.68 -0.04 18.56
N LYS A 264 4.35 -0.95 17.63
CA LYS A 264 5.23 -2.09 17.30
C LYS A 264 6.63 -1.69 16.83
N ILE A 265 6.78 -0.55 16.15
CA ILE A 265 8.07 -0.14 15.60
C ILE A 265 8.96 0.39 16.73
N ILE A 266 8.42 1.21 17.62
CA ILE A 266 9.15 1.72 18.78
C ILE A 266 9.50 0.58 19.74
N ASN A 267 8.54 -0.30 20.05
CA ASN A 267 8.75 -1.47 20.89
C ASN A 267 9.89 -2.36 20.37
N PHE A 268 10.02 -2.49 19.05
CA PHE A 268 11.11 -3.26 18.45
C PHE A 268 12.47 -2.60 18.62
N VAL A 269 12.56 -1.28 18.45
CA VAL A 269 13.80 -0.53 18.69
C VAL A 269 14.21 -0.65 20.16
N ASP A 270 13.25 -0.51 21.07
CA ASP A 270 13.47 -0.71 22.50
C ASP A 270 13.93 -2.13 22.82
N LEU A 271 13.32 -3.14 22.21
CA LEU A 271 13.72 -4.53 22.35
C LEU A 271 15.18 -4.75 21.91
N CYS A 272 15.63 -4.09 20.83
CA CYS A 272 17.01 -4.17 20.38
C CYS A 272 17.97 -3.66 21.46
N SER A 273 17.69 -2.50 22.06
CA SER A 273 18.48 -1.92 23.16
C SER A 273 18.46 -2.78 24.42
N PHE A 274 17.29 -3.32 24.73
CA PHE A 274 17.10 -4.18 25.88
C PHE A 274 17.81 -5.53 25.73
N SER A 275 17.88 -6.05 24.50
CA SER A 275 18.57 -7.30 24.18
C SER A 275 20.07 -7.12 23.99
N ASN A 276 20.59 -5.88 23.98
CA ASN A 276 21.99 -5.54 23.66
C ASN A 276 22.38 -5.89 22.21
N ILE A 277 21.45 -5.77 21.26
CA ILE A 277 21.64 -6.17 19.87
C ILE A 277 21.42 -5.00 18.92
N SER A 278 22.45 -4.61 18.19
CA SER A 278 22.29 -3.68 17.06
C SER A 278 21.98 -4.42 15.76
N ILE A 279 21.30 -3.77 14.82
CA ILE A 279 20.92 -4.34 13.54
C ILE A 279 21.45 -3.48 12.39
N PHE A 280 22.14 -4.12 11.45
CA PHE A 280 22.50 -3.57 10.15
C PHE A 280 21.57 -4.13 9.09
N ILE A 281 20.87 -3.26 8.36
CA ILE A 281 19.92 -3.64 7.32
C ILE A 281 20.40 -3.03 6.01
N LEU A 282 20.91 -3.84 5.08
CA LEU A 282 21.38 -3.38 3.78
C LEU A 282 20.30 -3.64 2.72
N ASP A 283 19.56 -2.59 2.36
CA ASP A 283 18.64 -2.63 1.22
C ASP A 283 19.42 -2.67 -0.11
N GLN A 284 20.53 -1.93 -0.20
CA GLN A 284 21.39 -1.88 -1.39
C GLN A 284 22.88 -1.87 -1.02
N ASN A 285 23.75 -2.05 -2.02
CA ASN A 285 25.20 -2.16 -1.81
C ASN A 285 25.85 -0.98 -1.07
N ARG A 286 25.35 0.25 -1.23
CA ARG A 286 25.88 1.45 -0.55
C ARG A 286 24.89 2.13 0.38
N HIS A 287 23.73 1.53 0.63
CA HIS A 287 22.68 2.16 1.39
C HIS A 287 21.98 1.15 2.28
N GLY A 288 21.79 1.53 3.53
CA GLY A 288 21.08 0.70 4.49
C GLY A 288 20.54 1.52 5.65
N TYR A 289 20.11 0.80 6.67
CA TYR A 289 19.60 1.33 7.92
C TYR A 289 20.35 0.69 9.08
N TYR A 290 20.61 1.47 10.11
CA TYR A 290 21.20 1.03 11.36
C TYR A 290 20.19 1.20 12.47
N ILE A 291 19.99 0.15 13.26
CA ILE A 291 19.28 0.27 14.54
C ILE A 291 20.33 0.04 15.64
N HIS A 292 20.52 1.06 16.47
CA HIS A 292 21.41 1.02 17.60
C HIS A 292 20.70 0.38 18.79
N GLY A 293 21.13 -0.84 19.14
CA GLY A 293 20.58 -1.58 20.28
C GLY A 293 21.62 -1.93 21.32
N ARG A 294 22.70 -1.15 21.44
CA ARG A 294 23.64 -1.37 22.55
C ARG A 294 23.00 -0.90 23.85
N SER A 295 22.92 -1.79 24.83
CA SER A 295 22.37 -1.45 26.13
C SER A 295 23.28 -0.47 26.88
N PRO A 296 22.74 0.58 27.53
CA PRO A 296 23.51 1.45 28.42
C PRO A 296 24.20 0.72 29.57
N HIS A 297 23.63 -0.42 29.97
CA HIS A 297 24.14 -1.24 31.08
C HIS A 297 25.22 -2.23 30.66
N GLY A 298 25.42 -2.44 29.35
CA GLY A 298 26.48 -3.29 28.77
C GLY A 298 26.27 -4.80 28.89
N ILE A 299 25.54 -5.27 29.90
CA ILE A 299 25.19 -6.68 30.15
C ILE A 299 23.67 -6.76 30.29
N THR A 300 23.02 -7.62 29.51
CA THR A 300 21.56 -7.77 29.54
C THR A 300 21.10 -9.14 29.99
N ASP A 301 21.98 -10.14 30.01
CA ASP A 301 21.66 -11.48 30.53
C ASP A 301 21.79 -11.48 32.07
N VAL A 302 20.83 -10.85 32.74
CA VAL A 302 20.78 -10.63 34.19
C VAL A 302 19.48 -11.16 34.78
N ASN A 303 19.45 -11.36 36.10
CA ASN A 303 18.22 -11.74 36.79
C ASN A 303 17.16 -10.63 36.69
N ILE A 304 15.88 -10.99 36.73
CA ILE A 304 14.72 -10.07 36.70
C ILE A 304 14.87 -8.94 37.74
N LYS A 305 15.43 -9.24 38.91
CA LYS A 305 15.67 -8.21 39.95
C LYS A 305 16.64 -7.12 39.47
N ASP A 306 17.75 -7.51 38.86
CA ASP A 306 18.76 -6.58 38.35
C ASP A 306 18.24 -5.83 37.13
N MET A 307 17.45 -6.52 36.30
CA MET A 307 16.74 -5.94 35.17
C MET A 307 15.79 -4.82 35.61
N ILE A 308 14.99 -5.04 36.65
CA ILE A 308 14.10 -4.00 37.22
C ILE A 308 14.93 -2.82 37.75
N MET A 309 16.03 -3.09 38.48
CA MET A 309 16.90 -2.02 38.98
C MET A 309 17.52 -1.19 37.85
N ASN A 310 17.88 -1.83 36.74
CA ASN A 310 18.40 -1.14 35.56
C ASN A 310 17.33 -0.22 34.94
N LEU A 311 16.10 -0.71 34.77
CA LEU A 311 14.97 0.09 34.30
C LEU A 311 14.65 1.26 35.24
N GLU A 312 14.73 1.06 36.56
CA GLU A 312 14.56 2.15 37.52
C GLU A 312 15.65 3.22 37.37
N ARG A 313 16.91 2.82 37.15
CA ARG A 313 18.01 3.76 36.90
C ARG A 313 17.80 4.54 35.59
N GLU A 314 17.35 3.87 34.53
CA GLU A 314 17.00 4.54 33.26
C GLU A 314 15.85 5.55 33.47
N SER A 315 14.80 5.16 34.21
CA SER A 315 13.65 6.03 34.50
C SER A 315 14.02 7.29 35.28
N ARG A 316 15.04 7.19 36.14
CA ARG A 316 15.58 8.30 36.92
C ARG A 316 16.70 9.05 36.22
N LEU A 317 16.95 8.77 34.93
CA LEU A 317 18.00 9.38 34.12
C LEU A 317 19.42 9.25 34.73
N MET A 318 19.67 8.14 35.45
CA MET A 318 20.96 7.86 36.09
C MET A 318 21.91 7.04 35.20
N SER A 319 21.48 6.69 33.99
CA SER A 319 22.25 5.93 33.00
C SER A 319 22.54 6.78 31.77
N VAL A 320 23.51 6.33 30.96
CA VAL A 320 23.72 6.87 29.62
C VAL A 320 22.45 6.63 28.79
N GLY A 321 22.09 7.58 27.92
CA GLY A 321 20.97 7.43 27.00
C GLY A 321 21.16 6.25 26.04
N ARG A 322 20.07 5.74 25.47
CA ARG A 322 20.09 4.59 24.54
C ARG A 322 20.53 4.93 23.11
N GLY A 323 20.74 6.21 22.79
CA GLY A 323 21.12 6.64 21.44
C GLY A 323 22.60 6.43 21.12
N LEU A 324 22.92 6.45 19.82
CA LEU A 324 24.30 6.27 19.35
C LEU A 324 25.16 7.53 19.57
N GLU A 325 24.58 8.70 19.29
CA GLU A 325 25.26 9.98 19.42
C GLU A 325 25.17 10.49 20.86
N ALA A 326 26.23 11.16 21.32
CA ALA A 326 26.25 11.73 22.65
C ALA A 326 25.09 12.73 22.82
N ASN A 327 24.29 12.52 23.87
CA ASN A 327 23.11 13.34 24.21
C ASN A 327 21.95 13.29 23.21
N SER A 328 21.94 12.33 22.27
CA SER A 328 20.78 12.08 21.41
C SER A 328 20.02 10.83 21.88
N PRO A 329 18.67 10.85 21.91
CA PRO A 329 17.88 9.65 22.11
C PRO A 329 17.70 8.84 20.82
N GLU A 330 18.21 9.31 19.67
CA GLU A 330 17.99 8.65 18.39
C GLU A 330 18.75 7.33 18.28
N GLN A 331 18.03 6.30 17.82
CA GLN A 331 18.54 4.93 17.72
C GLN A 331 18.46 4.38 16.29
N SER A 332 17.73 5.05 15.40
CA SER A 332 17.54 4.60 14.02
C SER A 332 18.23 5.57 13.07
N PHE A 333 19.13 5.05 12.23
CA PHE A 333 19.95 5.87 11.34
C PHE A 333 19.89 5.35 9.91
N ILE A 334 19.97 6.26 8.94
CA ILE A 334 20.21 5.91 7.54
C ILE A 334 21.72 5.90 7.32
N MET A 335 22.25 4.79 6.80
CA MET A 335 23.68 4.65 6.54
C MET A 335 23.98 4.71 5.04
N LYS A 336 25.06 5.41 4.69
CA LYS A 336 25.68 5.34 3.38
C LYS A 336 27.05 4.69 3.51
N ILE A 337 27.25 3.60 2.79
CA ILE A 337 28.41 2.73 2.95
C ILE A 337 29.37 2.91 1.78
N ASN A 338 30.67 2.89 2.07
CA ASN A 338 31.70 2.93 1.04
C ASN A 338 31.95 1.54 0.43
N ARG A 339 32.59 1.48 -0.74
CA ARG A 339 32.83 0.21 -1.44
C ARG A 339 33.75 -0.73 -0.66
N THR A 340 34.73 -0.17 0.04
CA THR A 340 35.68 -0.94 0.85
C THR A 340 34.97 -1.73 1.94
N PHE A 341 34.08 -1.08 2.69
CA PHE A 341 33.27 -1.72 3.72
C PHE A 341 32.38 -2.80 3.13
N ARG A 342 31.66 -2.51 2.02
CA ARG A 342 30.80 -3.52 1.38
C ARG A 342 31.60 -4.73 0.90
N SER A 343 32.79 -4.52 0.34
CA SER A 343 33.65 -5.62 -0.09
C SER A 343 34.12 -6.48 1.09
N GLN A 344 34.45 -5.87 2.23
CA GLN A 344 34.80 -6.61 3.45
C GLN A 344 33.59 -7.36 4.02
N TYR A 345 32.41 -6.73 4.00
CA TYR A 345 31.16 -7.37 4.39
C TYR A 345 30.87 -8.60 3.54
N ASP A 346 30.95 -8.49 2.20
CA ASP A 346 30.71 -9.61 1.28
C ASP A 346 31.74 -10.74 1.47
N LEU A 347 33.00 -10.40 1.79
CA LEU A 347 34.04 -11.38 2.11
C LEU A 347 33.72 -12.16 3.38
N LEU A 348 33.30 -11.45 4.44
CA LEU A 348 32.87 -12.07 5.70
C LEU A 348 31.64 -12.94 5.48
N PHE A 349 30.63 -12.43 4.79
CA PHE A 349 29.39 -13.17 4.52
C PHE A 349 29.66 -14.48 3.77
N ARG A 350 30.53 -14.46 2.76
CA ARG A 350 30.94 -15.67 2.03
C ARG A 350 31.65 -16.69 2.93
N LYS A 351 32.43 -16.24 3.91
CA LYS A 351 33.15 -17.12 4.85
C LYS A 351 32.19 -17.85 5.80
N TYR A 352 31.07 -17.23 6.14
CA TYR A 352 30.04 -17.80 7.02
C TYR A 352 28.88 -18.47 6.27
N ASP A 353 28.95 -18.57 4.93
CA ASP A 353 27.93 -19.28 4.15
C ASP A 353 28.05 -20.79 4.36
N VAL A 354 27.30 -21.29 5.36
CA VAL A 354 27.22 -22.70 5.76
C VAL A 354 26.78 -23.61 4.60
N ARG A 355 26.18 -23.06 3.54
CA ARG A 355 25.74 -23.86 2.37
C ARG A 355 26.89 -24.36 1.51
N LYS A 356 28.10 -23.82 1.64
CA LYS A 356 29.28 -24.25 0.88
C LYS A 356 30.24 -25.15 1.66
N SER A 357 29.95 -25.45 2.93
CA SER A 357 30.81 -26.32 3.76
C SER A 357 30.39 -27.80 3.73
N LYS A 358 29.81 -28.27 2.62
CA LYS A 358 29.54 -29.70 2.38
C LYS A 358 30.13 -30.13 1.05
#